data_AF-A0A953TEQ9-F1
#
_entry.id   AF-A0A953TEQ9-F1
#
_cell.length_a   1.000
_cell.length_b   1.000
_cell.length_c   1.000
_cell.angle_alpha   90.00
_cell.angle_beta   90.00
_cell.angle_gamma   90.00
#
_symmetry.space_group_name_H-M   'P 1'
#
loop_
_entity.id
_entity.type
_entity.pdbx_description
1 polymer ?
#
loop_
_entity_poly.entity_id
_entity_poly.type
_entity_poly.pdbx_seq_one_letter_code
_entity_poly.pdbx_strand_id
1 'polypeptide(L)'
;MVAELNILTEWMPEQMEPGSIFILENAGQVGEQEDPYWAVLACPECGTLGLITRRQISGLIPVICGSSKCPTQFVIQDEQVIPRKPN
;
A
#
# COMPACT_ATOMS: atom_id res chain seq x y z
N MET A 1 24.18 -7.80 -23.97
CA MET A 1 23.96 -8.13 -22.55
C MET A 1 22.53 -8.64 -22.46
N VAL A 2 22.34 -9.92 -22.14
CA VAL A 2 21.01 -10.52 -21.96
C VAL A 2 20.70 -10.41 -20.47
N ALA A 3 19.67 -9.66 -20.11
CA ALA A 3 19.25 -9.53 -18.72
C ALA A 3 18.53 -10.81 -18.28
N GLU A 4 18.91 -11.37 -17.13
CA GLU A 4 18.22 -12.51 -16.54
C GLU A 4 16.84 -12.07 -16.02
N LEU A 5 15.81 -12.85 -16.37
CA LEU A 5 14.46 -12.70 -15.84
C LEU A 5 14.41 -13.28 -14.43
N ASN A 6 14.41 -12.43 -13.41
CA ASN A 6 14.09 -12.83 -12.04
C ASN A 6 12.56 -12.88 -11.87
N ILE A 7 12.00 -14.07 -11.99
CA ILE A 7 10.58 -14.32 -11.68
C ILE A 7 10.49 -14.60 -10.19
N LEU A 8 9.79 -13.73 -9.46
CA LEU A 8 9.67 -13.82 -8.01
C LEU A 8 8.26 -14.25 -7.64
N THR A 9 8.17 -15.35 -6.89
CA THR A 9 6.92 -16.04 -6.53
C THR A 9 6.44 -15.74 -5.11
N GLU A 10 7.22 -15.00 -4.32
CA GLU A 10 6.96 -14.73 -2.90
C GLU A 10 7.15 -13.25 -2.57
N TRP A 11 6.44 -12.76 -1.54
CA TRP A 11 6.56 -11.37 -1.09
C TRP A 11 7.99 -11.06 -0.64
N MET A 12 8.69 -10.20 -1.38
CA MET A 12 9.98 -9.65 -0.99
C MET A 12 9.84 -8.16 -0.65
N PRO A 13 9.73 -7.79 0.64
CA PRO A 13 9.58 -6.39 1.06
C PRO A 13 10.69 -5.48 0.51
N GLU A 14 11.89 -6.04 0.29
CA GLU A 14 13.07 -5.35 -0.22
C GLU A 14 12.91 -4.83 -1.65
N GLN A 15 11.92 -5.31 -2.39
CA GLN A 15 11.64 -4.89 -3.76
C GLN A 15 10.43 -3.96 -3.88
N MET A 16 9.76 -3.63 -2.78
CA MET A 16 8.66 -2.68 -2.82
C MET A 16 9.20 -1.26 -2.96
N GLU A 17 9.06 -0.70 -4.15
CA GLU A 17 9.36 0.72 -4.39
C GLU A 17 8.27 1.61 -3.75
N PRO A 18 8.58 2.84 -3.32
CA PRO A 18 7.59 3.80 -2.84
C PRO A 18 6.39 3.92 -3.79
N GLY A 19 5.18 3.75 -3.26
CA GLY A 19 3.93 3.73 -4.04
C GLY A 19 3.45 2.34 -4.46
N SER A 20 4.26 1.29 -4.26
CA SER A 20 3.87 -0.10 -4.56
C SER A 20 2.82 -0.63 -3.58
N ILE A 21 1.82 -1.33 -4.12
CA ILE A 21 0.80 -2.05 -3.36
C ILE A 21 1.00 -3.55 -3.55
N PHE A 22 0.97 -4.30 -2.46
CA PHE A 22 0.98 -5.76 -2.44
C PHE A 22 -0.31 -6.29 -1.80
N ILE A 23 -1.12 -7.02 -2.57
CA ILE A 23 -2.37 -7.61 -2.06
C ILE A 23 -2.04 -8.83 -1.20
N LEU A 24 -2.63 -8.90 -0.01
CA LEU A 24 -2.42 -10.02 0.91
C LEU A 24 -3.10 -11.29 0.39
N GLU A 25 -2.45 -12.44 0.53
CA GLU A 25 -3.05 -13.73 0.19
C GLU A 25 -4.28 -14.06 1.07
N ASN A 26 -4.25 -13.59 2.31
CA ASN A 26 -5.34 -13.70 3.29
C ASN A 26 -6.19 -12.42 3.37
N ALA A 27 -6.24 -11.62 2.29
CA ALA A 27 -7.04 -10.40 2.23
C ALA A 27 -8.47 -10.65 2.72
N GLY A 28 -8.92 -9.84 3.69
CA GLY A 28 -10.25 -9.97 4.27
C GLY A 28 -10.39 -10.96 5.44
N GLN A 29 -9.34 -11.72 5.79
CA GLN A 29 -9.39 -12.69 6.90
C GLN A 29 -8.92 -12.14 8.25
N VAL A 30 -8.18 -11.02 8.24
CA VAL A 30 -7.55 -10.42 9.44
C VAL A 30 -7.87 -8.92 9.49
N GLY A 31 -8.14 -8.39 10.69
CA GLY A 31 -8.47 -6.99 10.92
C GLY A 31 -9.86 -6.81 11.51
N GLU A 32 -10.42 -5.61 11.37
CA GLU A 32 -11.80 -5.35 11.75
C GLU A 32 -12.77 -6.08 10.82
N GLN A 33 -13.89 -6.58 11.37
CA GLN A 33 -14.84 -7.40 10.61
C GLN A 33 -15.47 -6.63 9.43
N GLU A 34 -15.71 -5.33 9.61
CA GLU A 34 -16.34 -4.48 8.58
C GLU A 34 -15.32 -3.84 7.63
N ASP A 35 -14.06 -3.69 8.05
CA ASP A 35 -12.98 -3.10 7.26
C ASP A 35 -11.64 -3.83 7.48
N PRO A 36 -11.54 -5.09 7.01
CA PRO A 36 -10.36 -5.91 7.24
C PRO A 36 -9.15 -5.40 6.46
N TYR A 37 -7.96 -5.86 6.85
CA TYR A 37 -6.75 -5.62 6.09
C TYR A 37 -6.82 -6.32 4.73
N TRP A 38 -6.33 -5.61 3.71
CA TRP A 38 -6.43 -6.03 2.33
C TRP A 38 -5.08 -6.11 1.62
N ALA A 39 -4.20 -5.15 1.91
CA ALA A 39 -2.92 -5.03 1.24
C ALA A 39 -1.85 -4.39 2.14
N VAL A 40 -0.59 -4.52 1.74
CA VAL A 40 0.54 -3.73 2.22
C VAL A 40 0.83 -2.66 1.17
N LEU A 41 1.02 -1.42 1.61
CA LEU A 41 1.42 -0.32 0.77
C LEU A 41 2.76 0.25 1.25
N ALA A 42 3.67 0.51 0.32
CA ALA A 42 4.82 1.37 0.55
C ALA A 42 4.42 2.83 0.36
N CYS A 43 4.55 3.65 1.41
CA CYS A 43 4.25 5.08 1.33
C CYS A 43 4.97 5.72 0.13
N PRO A 44 4.27 6.44 -0.76
CA PRO A 44 4.87 7.03 -1.95
C PRO A 44 5.91 8.11 -1.64
N GLU A 45 5.88 8.69 -0.43
CA GLU A 45 6.79 9.77 -0.05
C GLU A 45 8.02 9.29 0.73
N CYS A 46 7.85 8.36 1.68
CA CYS A 46 8.95 7.92 2.55
C CYS A 46 9.27 6.42 2.48
N GLY A 47 8.54 5.64 1.67
CA GLY A 47 8.73 4.19 1.53
C GLY A 47 8.33 3.35 2.74
N THR A 48 7.86 3.96 3.84
CA THR A 48 7.42 3.21 5.02
C THR A 48 6.25 2.30 4.65
N LEU A 49 6.37 1.02 5.01
CA LEU A 49 5.34 0.03 4.76
C LEU A 49 4.21 0.17 5.79
N GLY A 50 2.98 0.07 5.31
CA GLY A 50 1.78 0.07 6.16
C GLY A 50 0.71 -0.86 5.61
N LEU A 51 -0.03 -1.49 6.51
CA LEU A 51 -1.25 -2.23 6.14
C LEU A 51 -2.34 -1.23 5.75
N ILE A 52 -3.05 -1.54 4.68
CA ILE A 52 -4.24 -0.80 4.26
C ILE A 52 -5.48 -1.68 4.26
N THR A 53 -6.60 -1.08 4.61
CA THR A 53 -7.90 -1.74 4.74
C THR A 53 -8.65 -1.81 3.42
N ARG A 54 -9.76 -2.56 3.41
CA ARG A 54 -10.65 -2.67 2.25
C ARG A 54 -11.23 -1.32 1.81
N ARG A 55 -11.60 -0.44 2.75
CA ARG A 55 -12.13 0.90 2.44
C ARG A 55 -11.05 1.85 1.95
N GLN A 56 -9.81 1.67 2.40
CA GLN A 56 -8.66 2.44 1.93
C GLN A 56 -8.28 2.08 0.49
N ILE A 57 -8.22 0.79 0.16
CA ILE A 57 -7.87 0.36 -1.21
C ILE A 57 -8.96 0.68 -2.22
N SER A 58 -10.23 0.76 -1.80
CA SER A 58 -11.34 1.21 -2.65
C SER A 58 -11.46 2.73 -2.76
N GLY A 59 -10.57 3.50 -2.12
CA GLY A 59 -10.57 4.96 -2.17
C GLY A 59 -11.69 5.64 -1.36
N LEU A 60 -12.45 4.89 -0.55
CA LEU A 60 -13.55 5.46 0.25
C LEU A 60 -13.05 6.34 1.39
N ILE A 61 -11.86 6.05 1.93
CA ILE A 61 -11.19 6.82 2.97
C ILE A 61 -9.70 6.98 2.63
N PRO A 62 -9.06 8.06 3.08
CA PRO A 62 -7.63 8.25 2.83
C PRO A 62 -6.78 7.25 3.63
N VAL A 63 -5.61 6.95 3.07
CA VAL A 63 -4.53 6.29 3.79
C VAL A 63 -3.63 7.37 4.39
N ILE A 64 -3.24 7.17 5.65
CA ILE A 64 -2.26 7.99 6.35
C ILE A 64 -0.98 7.16 6.49
N CYS A 65 0.18 7.74 6.18
CA CYS A 65 1.43 7.05 6.39
C CYS A 65 1.60 6.67 7.87
N GLY A 66 1.98 5.41 8.15
CA GLY A 66 2.24 4.92 9.51
C GLY A 66 3.60 5.36 10.11
N SER A 67 4.40 6.12 9.38
CA SER A 67 5.69 6.63 9.87
C SER A 67 5.49 7.75 10.89
N SER A 68 6.32 7.80 11.92
CA SER A 68 6.28 8.86 12.94
C SER A 68 6.76 10.24 12.42
N LYS A 69 7.34 10.30 11.22
CA LYS A 69 7.93 11.52 10.64
C LYS A 69 7.33 11.92 9.29
N CYS A 70 6.46 11.10 8.71
CA CYS A 70 5.86 11.34 7.41
C CYS A 70 4.36 11.62 7.59
N PRO A 71 3.91 12.88 7.47
CA PRO A 71 2.51 13.25 7.68
C PRO A 71 1.62 12.98 6.45
N THR A 72 2.16 12.33 5.43
CA THR A 72 1.55 12.20 4.10
C THR A 72 0.25 11.42 4.17
N GLN A 73 -0.74 11.95 3.45
CA GLN A 73 -2.01 11.29 3.21
C GLN A 73 -2.28 11.22 1.72
N PHE A 74 -2.94 10.16 1.29
CA PHE A 74 -3.29 9.95 -0.11
C PHE A 74 -4.53 9.08 -0.21
N VAL A 75 -5.14 9.09 -1.40
CA VAL A 75 -6.30 8.27 -1.74
C VAL A 75 -5.89 7.34 -2.88
N ILE A 76 -6.38 6.11 -2.86
CA ILE A 76 -6.19 5.16 -3.95
C ILE A 76 -7.39 5.31 -4.89
N GLN A 77 -7.14 5.63 -6.16
CA GLN A 77 -8.17 5.83 -7.17
C GLN A 77 -7.68 5.24 -8.50
N ASP A 78 -8.49 4.41 -9.15
CA ASP A 78 -8.16 3.81 -10.44
C ASP A 78 -6.75 3.17 -10.48
N GLU A 79 -6.41 2.45 -9.40
CA GLU A 79 -5.09 1.81 -9.20
C GLU A 79 -3.91 2.79 -9.05
N GLN A 80 -4.18 4.08 -8.87
CA GLN A 80 -3.18 5.13 -8.65
C GLN A 80 -3.23 5.67 -7.23
N VAL A 81 -2.05 5.99 -6.69
CA VAL A 81 -1.91 6.66 -5.40
C VAL A 81 -1.89 8.18 -5.62
N ILE A 82 -2.98 8.85 -5.24
CA ILE A 82 -3.15 10.29 -5.43
C ILE A 82 -2.88 11.04 -4.13
N PRO A 83 -1.85 11.92 -4.07
CA PRO A 83 -1.57 12.73 -2.89
C PRO A 83 -2.76 13.60 -2.50
N ARG A 84 -3.13 13.58 -1.22
CA ARG A 84 -4.16 14.46 -0.68
C ARG A 84 -3.50 15.79 -0.30
N LYS A 85 -3.80 16.84 -1.05
CA LYS A 85 -3.33 18.19 -0.70
C LYS A 85 -4.02 18.67 0.58
N PRO A 86 -3.31 19.31 1.52
CA PRO A 86 -3.96 20.02 2.61
C PRO A 86 -4.84 21.15 2.02
N ASN A 87 -6.07 21.24 2.51
CA ASN A 87 -6.98 22.36 2.21
C ASN A 87 -6.54 23.62 2.95
#